data_AF-A0A2H4GV99-F1
#
_entry.id   AF-A0A2H4GV99-F1
#
_cell.length_a   1.000
_cell.length_b   1.000
_cell.length_c   1.000
_cell.angle_alpha   90.00
_cell.angle_beta   90.00
_cell.angle_gamma   90.00
#
_symmetry.space_group_name_H-M   'P 1'
#
loop_
_entity.id
_entity.type
_entity.pdbx_description
1 polymer ?
#
loop_
_entity_poly.entity_id
_entity_poly.type
_entity_poly.pdbx_seq_one_letter_code
_entity_poly.pdbx_strand_id
1 'polypeptide(L)'
;ALYAREKTGKGQKISVSMMDSSLPFLSLYGGIYGATGKNPEGGNELLSGKLPNYNVYQTKEGRWVALGALEDMFFKTFLRQTGLDKHLEELPTEEKNFPKWKEILTSYFSAKTFEDLNALFENEDSCLTPVKTI
;
A
#
# COMPACT_ATOMS: atom_id res chain seq x y z
N ALA A 1 -22.06 -24.22 -8.97
CA ALA A 1 -22.90 -25.07 -9.85
C ALA A 1 -22.58 -26.56 -9.76
N LEU A 2 -21.34 -26.99 -10.00
CA LEU A 2 -20.96 -28.42 -9.93
C LEU A 2 -21.21 -29.03 -8.54
N TYR A 3 -20.77 -28.36 -7.47
CA TYR A 3 -21.05 -28.82 -6.10
C TYR A 3 -22.55 -28.95 -5.78
N ALA A 4 -23.39 -28.07 -6.33
CA ALA A 4 -24.84 -28.17 -6.16
C ALA A 4 -25.45 -29.32 -6.98
N ARG A 5 -24.85 -29.64 -8.14
CA ARG A 5 -25.27 -30.77 -8.99
C ARG A 5 -25.07 -32.11 -8.28
N GLU A 6 -24.01 -32.27 -7.47
CA GLU A 6 -23.79 -33.50 -6.67
C GLU A 6 -25.00 -33.84 -5.80
N LYS A 7 -25.68 -32.83 -5.25
CA LYS A 7 -26.85 -33.03 -4.38
C LYS A 7 -28.17 -33.06 -5.15
N THR A 8 -28.27 -32.30 -6.23
CA THR A 8 -29.54 -32.04 -6.92
C THR A 8 -29.73 -32.80 -8.22
N GLY A 9 -28.66 -33.37 -8.79
CA GLY A 9 -28.65 -34.01 -10.10
C GLY A 9 -28.87 -33.07 -11.29
N LYS A 10 -29.02 -31.75 -11.07
CA LYS A 10 -29.41 -30.78 -12.11
C LYS A 10 -28.31 -29.77 -12.43
N GLY A 11 -28.20 -29.42 -13.71
CA GLY A 11 -27.39 -28.29 -14.18
C GLY A 11 -28.07 -26.94 -13.91
N GLN A 12 -27.34 -25.85 -14.15
CA GLN A 12 -27.86 -24.49 -14.04
C GLN A 12 -27.12 -23.54 -14.99
N LYS A 13 -27.78 -22.46 -15.42
CA LYS A 13 -27.16 -21.38 -16.20
C LYS A 13 -26.45 -20.42 -15.24
N ILE A 14 -25.19 -20.12 -15.49
CA ILE A 14 -24.42 -19.10 -14.75
C ILE A 14 -24.35 -17.86 -15.63
N SER A 15 -24.90 -16.75 -15.15
CA SER A 15 -24.69 -15.44 -15.76
C SER A 15 -23.60 -14.73 -14.99
N VAL A 16 -22.53 -14.32 -15.67
CA VAL A 16 -21.41 -13.60 -15.06
C VAL A 16 -21.35 -12.21 -15.67
N SER A 17 -21.47 -11.19 -14.83
CA SER A 17 -21.32 -9.78 -15.20
C SER A 17 -19.96 -9.30 -14.70
N MET A 18 -19.20 -8.60 -15.55
CA MET A 18 -17.92 -8.00 -15.13
C MET A 18 -18.14 -6.96 -14.02
N MET A 19 -19.24 -6.21 -14.09
CA MET A 19 -19.61 -5.21 -13.09
C MET A 19 -19.94 -5.89 -11.74
N ASP A 20 -20.83 -6.88 -11.75
CA ASP A 20 -21.22 -7.57 -10.51
C ASP A 20 -20.03 -8.31 -9.89
N SER A 21 -19.12 -8.82 -10.72
CA SER A 21 -17.92 -9.53 -10.27
C SER A 21 -16.86 -8.59 -9.71
N SER A 22 -16.82 -7.31 -10.10
CA SER A 22 -15.83 -6.35 -9.61
C SER A 22 -16.24 -5.67 -8.30
N LEU A 23 -17.55 -5.51 -8.05
CA LEU A 23 -18.08 -4.85 -6.84
C LEU A 23 -17.53 -5.43 -5.52
N PRO A 24 -17.41 -6.76 -5.31
CA PRO A 24 -16.86 -7.31 -4.08
C PRO A 24 -15.41 -6.88 -3.79
N PHE A 25 -14.61 -6.56 -4.83
CA PHE A 25 -13.24 -6.06 -4.65
C PHE A 25 -13.19 -4.62 -4.14
N LEU A 26 -14.31 -3.91 -4.16
CA LEU A 26 -14.44 -2.56 -3.63
C LEU A 26 -14.98 -2.54 -2.20
N SER A 27 -15.09 -3.70 -1.53
CA SER A 27 -15.73 -3.84 -0.22
C SER A 27 -15.26 -2.84 0.83
N LEU A 28 -13.96 -2.57 0.92
CA LEU A 28 -13.39 -1.57 1.84
C LEU A 28 -13.95 -0.17 1.58
N TYR A 29 -13.84 0.32 0.35
CA TYR A 29 -14.29 1.66 -0.01
C TYR A 29 -15.82 1.78 -0.08
N GLY A 30 -16.51 0.70 -0.45
CA GLY A 30 -17.96 0.61 -0.35
C GLY A 30 -18.46 0.72 1.10
N GLY A 31 -17.74 0.11 2.04
CA GLY A 31 -18.00 0.25 3.48
C GLY A 31 -17.78 1.69 3.98
N ILE A 32 -16.66 2.32 3.58
CA ILE A 32 -16.37 3.73 3.91
C ILE A 32 -17.45 4.66 3.36
N TYR A 33 -17.85 4.48 2.10
CA TYR A 33 -18.95 5.23 1.50
C TYR A 33 -20.25 5.01 2.26
N GLY A 34 -20.61 3.77 2.56
CA GLY A 34 -21.84 3.46 3.31
C GLY A 34 -21.87 4.08 4.71
N ALA A 35 -20.72 4.18 5.38
CA ALA A 35 -20.61 4.77 6.71
C ALA A 35 -20.58 6.31 6.70
N THR A 36 -20.03 6.93 5.65
CA THR A 36 -19.72 8.37 5.64
C THR A 36 -20.48 9.20 4.60
N GLY A 37 -21.09 8.54 3.61
CA GLY A 37 -21.66 9.18 2.41
C GLY A 37 -20.64 9.81 1.47
N LYS A 38 -19.33 9.67 1.74
CA LYS A 38 -18.26 10.28 0.94
C LYS A 38 -17.73 9.29 -0.09
N ASN A 39 -17.64 9.75 -1.34
CA ASN A 39 -17.00 8.98 -2.39
C ASN A 39 -15.48 8.96 -2.18
N PRO A 40 -14.81 7.83 -2.46
CA PRO A 40 -13.36 7.75 -2.40
C PRO A 40 -12.71 8.61 -3.50
N GLU A 41 -11.54 9.17 -3.20
CA GLU A 41 -10.74 9.95 -4.14
C GLU A 41 -9.42 9.24 -4.49
N GLY A 42 -9.12 9.13 -5.79
CA GLY A 42 -7.88 8.50 -6.24
C GLY A 42 -6.65 9.25 -5.72
N GLY A 43 -5.68 8.54 -5.13
CA GLY A 43 -4.49 9.17 -4.56
C GLY A 43 -4.65 9.76 -3.16
N ASN A 44 -5.88 9.85 -2.64
CA ASN A 44 -6.20 10.58 -1.41
C ASN A 44 -6.91 9.73 -0.35
N GLU A 45 -6.82 8.40 -0.46
CA GLU A 45 -7.27 7.47 0.59
C GLU A 45 -6.08 6.82 1.29
N LEU A 46 -6.33 6.29 2.49
CA LEU A 46 -5.34 5.62 3.34
C LEU A 46 -4.51 4.58 2.57
N LEU A 47 -5.15 3.78 1.72
CA LEU A 47 -4.50 2.70 0.95
C LEU A 47 -4.41 3.02 -0.56
N SER A 48 -4.57 4.29 -0.96
CA SER A 48 -4.51 4.71 -2.37
C SER A 48 -3.42 5.73 -2.69
N GLY A 49 -2.48 5.97 -1.76
CA GLY A 49 -1.31 6.86 -1.96
C GLY A 49 -1.33 8.16 -1.15
N LYS A 50 -2.30 8.33 -0.23
CA LYS A 50 -2.33 9.47 0.68
C LYS A 50 -1.16 9.45 1.65
N LEU A 51 -0.95 8.32 2.32
CA LEU A 51 0.03 8.17 3.38
C LEU A 51 1.47 8.14 2.81
N PRO A 52 2.44 8.80 3.48
CA PRO A 52 3.85 8.72 3.09
C PRO A 52 4.46 7.35 3.39
N ASN A 53 4.06 6.70 4.49
CA ASN A 53 4.52 5.36 4.88
C ASN A 53 3.76 4.22 4.16
N TYR A 54 2.84 4.54 3.24
CA TYR A 54 2.17 3.58 2.36
C TYR A 54 2.13 4.15 0.93
N ASN A 55 3.27 4.08 0.24
CA ASN A 55 3.47 4.73 -1.06
C ASN A 55 4.57 4.07 -1.90
N VAL A 56 4.71 4.54 -3.14
CA VAL A 56 5.82 4.20 -4.02
C VAL A 56 6.79 5.36 -4.15
N TYR A 57 8.08 5.04 -4.19
CA TYR A 57 9.16 6.03 -4.30
C TYR A 57 10.16 5.63 -5.38
N GLN A 58 10.65 6.63 -6.11
CA GLN A 58 11.66 6.43 -7.13
C GLN A 58 13.06 6.49 -6.51
N THR A 59 13.90 5.53 -6.91
CA THR A 59 15.30 5.40 -6.52
C THR A 59 16.22 6.18 -7.45
N LYS A 60 17.49 6.32 -7.08
CA LYS A 60 18.53 7.03 -7.85
C LYS A 60 18.65 6.57 -9.31
N GLU A 61 18.48 5.27 -9.54
CA GLU A 61 18.58 4.63 -10.85
C GLU A 61 17.24 4.62 -11.62
N GLY A 62 16.25 5.37 -11.15
CA GLY A 62 14.94 5.48 -11.80
C GLY A 62 14.01 4.30 -11.56
N ARG A 63 14.44 3.29 -10.79
CA ARG A 63 13.62 2.14 -10.36
C ARG A 63 12.73 2.49 -9.18
N TRP A 64 11.72 1.68 -8.90
CA TRP A 64 10.71 2.00 -7.88
C TRP A 64 10.73 1.02 -6.72
N VAL A 65 10.47 1.52 -5.51
CA VAL A 65 10.22 0.73 -4.31
C VAL A 65 8.83 1.02 -3.77
N ALA A 66 8.20 0.03 -3.17
CA ALA A 66 6.94 0.16 -2.44
C ALA A 66 7.23 0.07 -0.94
N LEU A 67 6.88 1.13 -0.22
CA LEU A 67 6.91 1.19 1.23
C LEU A 67 5.48 1.00 1.75
N GLY A 68 5.26 -0.04 2.56
CA GLY A 68 3.95 -0.42 3.10
C GLY A 68 3.93 -0.50 4.63
N ALA A 69 4.68 0.35 5.32
CA ALA A 69 4.83 0.33 6.77
C ALA A 69 3.71 1.12 7.48
N LEU A 70 2.47 0.60 7.45
CA LEU A 70 1.29 1.29 8.01
C LEU A 70 1.36 1.44 9.53
N GLU A 71 1.78 0.37 10.22
CA GLU A 71 1.90 0.33 11.66
C GLU A 71 3.15 1.08 12.14
N ASP A 72 2.99 1.88 13.20
CA ASP A 72 4.07 2.69 13.79
C ASP A 72 5.34 1.88 14.08
N MET A 73 5.20 0.62 14.50
CA MET A 73 6.34 -0.23 14.87
C MET A 73 7.19 -0.58 13.65
N PHE A 74 6.56 -0.91 12.52
CA PHE A 74 7.26 -1.20 11.26
C PHE A 74 7.87 0.07 10.69
N PHE A 75 7.15 1.19 10.72
CA PHE A 75 7.70 2.44 10.22
C PHE A 75 8.89 2.92 11.06
N LYS A 76 8.82 2.81 12.41
CA LYS A 76 9.98 3.08 13.28
C LYS A 76 11.16 2.15 13.00
N THR A 77 10.89 0.88 12.67
CA THR A 77 11.94 -0.08 12.28
C THR A 77 12.61 0.36 10.97
N PHE A 78 11.82 0.71 9.95
CA PHE A 78 12.32 1.31 8.72
C PHE A 78 13.16 2.57 8.98
N LEU A 79 12.70 3.50 9.82
CA LEU A 79 13.44 4.73 10.12
C LEU A 79 14.81 4.44 10.76
N ARG A 80 14.89 3.47 11.68
CA ARG A 80 16.16 3.06 12.33
C ARG A 80 17.14 2.48 11.33
N GLN A 81 16.66 1.62 10.43
CA GLN A 81 17.52 0.95 9.46
C GLN A 81 18.01 1.88 8.35
N THR A 82 17.26 2.95 8.10
CA THR A 82 17.58 3.96 7.08
C THR A 82 18.44 5.11 7.60
N GLY A 83 18.72 5.16 8.91
CA GLY A 83 19.45 6.25 9.56
C GLY A 83 18.61 7.54 9.71
N LEU A 84 17.28 7.42 9.64
CA LEU A 84 16.32 8.50 9.82
C LEU A 84 15.81 8.59 11.27
N ASP A 85 16.56 8.05 12.24
CA ASP A 85 16.21 7.96 13.66
C ASP A 85 15.80 9.28 14.30
N LYS A 86 16.34 10.39 13.81
CA LYS A 86 15.98 11.74 14.27
C LYS A 86 14.48 12.07 14.15
N HIS A 87 13.74 11.30 13.35
CA HIS A 87 12.32 11.49 13.11
C HIS A 87 11.42 10.48 13.86
N LEU A 88 11.97 9.63 14.75
CA LEU A 88 11.19 8.60 15.46
C LEU A 88 10.02 9.16 16.29
N GLU A 89 10.14 10.40 16.77
CA GLU A 89 9.11 11.10 17.55
C GLU A 89 8.18 11.97 16.68
N GLU A 90 8.44 12.10 15.37
CA GLU A 90 7.71 12.97 14.45
C GLU A 90 6.92 12.20 13.39
N LEU A 91 6.36 11.03 13.73
CA LEU A 91 5.69 10.15 12.77
C LEU A 91 4.58 10.87 11.96
N PRO A 92 4.31 10.43 10.71
CA PRO A 92 3.24 10.98 9.87
C PRO A 92 1.85 10.50 10.33
N THR A 93 1.45 10.85 11.55
CA THR A 93 0.12 10.52 12.10
C THR A 93 -0.93 11.55 11.72
N GLU A 94 -0.52 12.82 11.58
CA GLU A 94 -1.39 13.93 11.19
C GLU A 94 -1.21 14.30 9.71
N GLU A 95 -2.32 14.49 9.01
CA GLU A 95 -2.34 14.79 7.57
C GLU A 95 -1.53 16.05 7.19
N LYS A 96 -1.49 17.05 8.08
CA LYS A 96 -0.69 18.27 7.88
C LYS A 96 0.81 18.00 7.71
N ASN A 97 1.30 16.86 8.23
CA ASN A 97 2.70 16.46 8.15
C ASN A 97 3.02 15.60 6.91
N PHE A 98 2.02 15.13 6.17
CA PHE A 98 2.23 14.23 5.03
C PHE A 98 3.10 14.85 3.92
N PRO A 99 2.93 16.12 3.51
CA PRO A 99 3.79 16.73 2.50
C PRO A 99 5.26 16.73 2.90
N LYS A 100 5.57 17.13 4.13
CA LYS A 100 6.94 17.10 4.71
C LYS A 100 7.52 15.70 4.65
N TRP A 101 6.75 14.69 5.06
CA TRP A 101 7.20 13.30 5.06
C TRP A 101 7.40 12.73 3.65
N LYS A 102 6.51 13.05 2.71
CA LYS A 102 6.68 12.67 1.30
C LYS A 102 7.97 13.25 0.74
N GLU A 103 8.32 14.49 1.06
CA GLU A 103 9.58 15.12 0.65
C GLU A 103 10.81 14.42 1.27
N ILE A 104 10.77 14.13 2.59
CA ILE A 104 11.85 13.41 3.28
C ILE A 104 12.10 12.05 2.64
N LEU A 105 11.05 11.26 2.43
CA LEU A 105 11.18 9.92 1.85
C LEU A 105 11.58 9.97 0.37
N THR A 106 11.04 10.91 -0.40
CA THR A 106 11.46 11.11 -1.81
C THR A 106 12.94 11.47 -1.90
N SER A 107 13.41 12.38 -1.04
CA SER A 107 14.82 12.77 -0.98
C SER A 107 15.72 11.61 -0.54
N TYR A 108 15.26 10.81 0.42
CA TYR A 108 15.96 9.60 0.85
C TYR A 108 16.11 8.59 -0.29
N PHE A 109 15.00 8.18 -0.92
CA PHE A 109 15.02 7.15 -1.94
C PHE A 109 15.72 7.59 -3.23
N SER A 110 15.55 8.84 -3.65
CA SER A 110 16.23 9.37 -4.86
C SER A 110 17.76 9.39 -4.75
N ALA A 111 18.31 9.30 -3.53
CA ALA A 111 19.74 9.17 -3.29
C ALA A 111 20.23 7.71 -3.22
N LYS A 112 19.33 6.72 -3.21
CA LYS A 112 19.64 5.30 -3.00
C LYS A 112 19.48 4.48 -4.27
N THR A 113 20.37 3.52 -4.47
CA THR A 113 20.24 2.44 -5.44
C THR A 113 19.54 1.22 -4.81
N PHE A 114 19.14 0.24 -5.59
CA PHE A 114 18.62 -1.03 -5.06
C PHE A 114 19.69 -1.76 -4.25
N GLU A 115 20.96 -1.66 -4.64
CA GLU A 115 22.07 -2.24 -3.88
C GLU A 115 22.16 -1.63 -2.47
N ASP A 116 21.99 -0.32 -2.35
CA ASP A 116 21.95 0.37 -1.04
C ASP A 116 20.76 -0.09 -0.18
N LEU A 117 19.68 -0.59 -0.79
CA LEU A 117 18.44 -0.99 -0.14
C LEU A 117 18.34 -2.51 0.07
N ASN A 118 19.29 -3.32 -0.39
CA ASN A 118 19.23 -4.78 -0.31
C ASN A 118 18.99 -5.30 1.12
N ALA A 119 19.69 -4.74 2.10
CA ALA A 119 19.51 -5.12 3.50
C ALA A 119 18.09 -4.81 4.03
N LEU A 120 17.43 -3.78 3.50
CA LEU A 120 16.04 -3.47 3.83
C LEU A 120 15.08 -4.46 3.19
N PHE A 121 15.33 -4.87 1.93
CA PHE A 121 14.51 -5.86 1.24
C PHE A 121 14.52 -7.23 1.92
N GLU A 122 15.62 -7.58 2.58
CA GLU A 122 15.74 -8.82 3.37
C GLU A 122 15.07 -8.72 4.75
N ASN A 123 14.74 -7.51 5.20
CA ASN A 123 14.11 -7.30 6.50
C ASN A 123 12.58 -7.21 6.37
N GLU A 124 11.89 -8.24 6.87
CA GLU A 124 10.42 -8.35 6.82
C GLU A 124 9.70 -7.21 7.55
N ASP A 125 10.27 -6.70 8.65
CA ASP A 125 9.68 -5.63 9.47
C ASP A 125 9.90 -4.23 8.87
N SER A 126 10.69 -4.09 7.80
CA SER A 126 10.87 -2.81 7.10
C SER A 126 9.69 -2.47 6.19
N CYS A 127 8.89 -3.48 5.82
CA CYS A 127 7.80 -3.40 4.85
C CYS A 127 8.19 -2.68 3.55
N LEU A 128 9.45 -2.79 3.14
CA LEU A 128 9.99 -2.21 1.91
C LEU A 128 10.24 -3.31 0.87
N THR A 129 9.71 -3.13 -0.34
CA THR A 129 9.92 -4.10 -1.43
C THR A 129 10.27 -3.43 -2.76
N PRO A 130 11.03 -4.11 -3.64
CA PRO A 130 11.27 -3.63 -4.99
C PRO A 130 10.00 -3.80 -5.85
N VAL A 131 9.63 -2.76 -6.60
CA VAL A 131 8.59 -2.87 -7.64
C VAL A 131 9.22 -3.54 -8.85
N LYS A 132 8.77 -4.76 -9.15
CA LYS A 132 9.27 -5.56 -10.27
C LYS A 132 8.58 -5.17 -11.57
N THR A 133 9.33 -5.18 -12.66
CA THR A 133 8.76 -5.25 -14.00
C THR A 133 8.23 -6.66 -14.25
N ILE A 134 7.23 -6.77 -15.14
CA ILE A 134 6.69 -8.06 -15.59
C ILE A 134 7.77 -8.86 -16.35
#